data_AF-A0A929Z1Q9-F1
#
_entry.id   AF-A0A929Z1Q9-F1
#
_cell.length_a   1.000
_cell.length_b   1.000
_cell.length_c   1.000
_cell.angle_alpha   90.00
_cell.angle_beta   90.00
_cell.angle_gamma   90.00
#
_symmetry.space_group_name_H-M   'P 1'
#
loop_
_entity.id
_entity.type
_entity.pdbx_description
1 polymer ?
#
loop_
_entity_poly.entity_id
_entity_poly.type
_entity_poly.pdbx_seq_one_letter_code
_entity_poly.pdbx_strand_id
1 'polypeptide(L)'
;MCRKFISKITIRGKSLLLENLFSLLLVILLISLALFLPHQNYDPCLPIDGQVFDAYGSFVGGILAFLSTCILIITLKEQREQANSTLEEQRKQTEESNVDSIFWGLLQHLQKEIEDLNTLEVKETVKEDEGKSQTTQYTNKDYFEHLRRMLQSRFKHKKKYPDNVKQAKEDYLGVYIHNPRLASYFRLLYRICDFIDRANLKEEKKRDYLKFLRAQLTTSELFLLRYNAQIYEGENFQQYINEYNLLKHLPVFELLEFKYWWGEMENDERSRYEVSAFFDKLRRKIKHLLSDHTEERTEHAPPIMLGEWTVSIDLTSESRLELVAKMKNKRPKGIKTLDMTPENLQRLLQCVLAEIFSFSNFQRYWRRDQFMIEGMEKPNNKKVTCYVETEDKSKLRMHP
;
A
#
# COMPACT_ATOMS: atom_id res chain seq x y z
N MET A 1 -23.08 -14.88 7.41
CA MET A 1 -24.01 -16.03 7.45
C MET A 1 -23.90 -16.83 8.76
N CYS A 2 -22.70 -17.00 9.35
CA CYS A 2 -22.49 -17.73 10.62
C CYS A 2 -23.17 -17.13 11.87
N ARG A 3 -23.26 -15.80 12.03
CA ARG A 3 -23.90 -15.17 13.21
C ARG A 3 -25.39 -15.53 13.37
N LYS A 4 -26.15 -15.64 12.28
CA LYS A 4 -27.57 -16.08 12.31
C LYS A 4 -27.73 -17.58 12.57
N PHE A 5 -26.71 -18.38 12.28
CA PHE A 5 -26.73 -19.83 12.48
C PHE A 5 -26.39 -20.18 13.94
N ILE A 6 -25.38 -19.50 14.51
CA ILE A 6 -25.02 -19.63 15.93
C ILE A 6 -26.17 -19.14 16.80
N SER A 7 -26.78 -17.98 16.51
CA SER A 7 -27.94 -17.51 17.30
C SER A 7 -29.13 -18.47 17.23
N LYS A 8 -29.39 -19.11 16.08
CA LYS A 8 -30.46 -20.13 15.95
C LYS A 8 -30.16 -21.41 16.73
N ILE A 9 -28.90 -21.84 16.80
CA ILE A 9 -28.48 -23.03 17.56
C ILE A 9 -28.58 -22.75 19.07
N THR A 10 -28.16 -21.57 19.54
CA THR A 10 -28.27 -21.19 20.95
C THR A 10 -29.73 -21.06 21.41
N ILE A 11 -30.61 -20.51 20.56
CA ILE A 11 -32.06 -20.41 20.85
C ILE A 11 -32.71 -21.81 20.89
N ARG A 12 -32.35 -22.70 19.96
CA ARG A 12 -32.89 -24.07 19.88
C ARG A 12 -32.35 -24.99 20.98
N GLY A 13 -31.12 -24.79 21.43
CA GLY A 13 -30.56 -25.45 22.61
C GLY A 13 -31.23 -24.99 23.91
N LYS A 14 -31.55 -23.70 24.04
CA LYS A 14 -32.30 -23.17 25.19
C LYS A 14 -33.74 -23.68 25.27
N SER A 15 -34.45 -23.84 24.15
CA SER A 15 -35.83 -24.39 24.18
C SER A 15 -35.84 -25.87 24.56
N LEU A 16 -34.87 -26.66 24.08
CA LEU A 16 -34.75 -28.08 24.41
C LEU A 16 -34.40 -28.32 25.89
N LEU A 17 -33.57 -27.45 26.48
CA LEU A 17 -33.24 -27.48 27.90
C LEU A 17 -34.45 -27.15 28.79
N LEU A 18 -35.28 -26.19 28.39
CA LEU A 18 -36.52 -25.82 29.07
C LEU A 18 -37.58 -26.95 29.04
N GLU A 19 -37.75 -27.59 27.88
CA GLU A 19 -38.64 -28.75 27.74
C GLU A 19 -38.17 -29.92 28.61
N ASN A 20 -36.87 -30.22 28.61
CA ASN A 20 -36.30 -31.28 29.44
C ASN A 20 -36.38 -30.95 30.95
N LEU A 21 -36.27 -29.68 31.35
CA LEU A 21 -36.41 -29.26 32.75
C LEU A 21 -37.85 -29.46 33.25
N PHE A 22 -38.84 -29.15 32.41
CA PHE A 22 -40.24 -29.34 32.74
C PHE A 22 -40.58 -30.83 32.90
N SER A 23 -40.10 -31.68 31.99
CA SER A 23 -40.23 -33.13 32.11
C SER A 23 -39.54 -33.68 33.35
N LEU A 24 -38.35 -33.17 33.70
CA LEU A 24 -37.62 -33.57 34.91
C LEU A 24 -38.39 -33.17 36.19
N LEU A 25 -38.92 -31.95 36.25
CA LEU A 25 -39.75 -31.47 37.36
C LEU A 25 -41.03 -32.32 37.52
N LEU A 26 -41.66 -32.72 36.41
CA LEU A 26 -42.83 -33.60 36.42
C LEU A 26 -42.48 -35.00 36.96
N VAL A 27 -41.32 -35.54 36.59
CA VAL A 27 -40.83 -36.83 37.09
C VAL A 27 -40.51 -36.75 38.59
N ILE A 28 -39.88 -35.67 39.05
CA ILE A 28 -39.62 -35.44 40.48
C ILE A 28 -40.93 -35.35 41.25
N LEU A 29 -41.93 -34.65 40.71
CA LEU A 29 -43.27 -34.57 41.28
C LEU A 29 -43.91 -35.96 41.39
N LEU A 30 -43.88 -36.76 40.32
CA LEU A 30 -44.44 -38.13 40.31
C LEU A 30 -43.73 -39.06 41.30
N ILE A 31 -42.40 -38.99 41.40
CA ILE A 31 -41.60 -39.75 42.39
C ILE A 31 -41.96 -39.31 43.82
N SER A 32 -42.11 -38.01 44.04
CA SER A 32 -42.51 -37.48 45.36
C SER A 32 -43.93 -37.92 45.73
N LEU A 33 -44.89 -37.94 44.78
CA LEU A 33 -46.22 -38.50 45.01
C LEU A 33 -46.15 -39.99 45.35
N ALA A 34 -45.35 -40.76 44.61
CA ALA A 34 -45.22 -42.21 44.81
C ALA A 34 -44.55 -42.58 46.15
N LEU A 35 -43.63 -41.75 46.66
CA LEU A 35 -42.94 -42.01 47.93
C LEU A 35 -43.76 -41.58 49.15
N PHE A 36 -44.54 -40.50 49.04
CA PHE A 36 -45.17 -39.87 50.20
C PHE A 36 -46.70 -40.04 50.29
N LEU A 37 -47.42 -40.42 49.22
CA LEU A 37 -48.87 -40.73 49.32
C LEU A 37 -49.25 -42.12 49.86
N PRO A 38 -48.49 -43.21 49.61
CA PRO A 38 -48.90 -44.52 50.09
C PRO A 38 -48.91 -44.59 51.63
N HIS A 39 -49.88 -45.31 52.20
CA HIS A 39 -50.01 -45.60 53.64
C HIS A 39 -50.30 -44.40 54.58
N GLN A 40 -50.87 -43.30 54.07
CA GLN A 40 -51.40 -42.22 54.91
C GLN A 40 -52.92 -42.33 55.13
N ASN A 41 -53.40 -41.93 56.32
CA ASN A 41 -54.84 -41.78 56.62
C ASN A 41 -55.29 -40.37 56.24
N TYR A 42 -56.12 -40.26 55.22
CA TYR A 42 -56.65 -38.98 54.73
C TYR A 42 -58.00 -38.67 55.41
N ASP A 43 -57.96 -38.18 56.64
CA ASP A 43 -59.15 -37.63 57.32
C ASP A 43 -59.13 -36.10 57.22
N PRO A 44 -60.10 -35.47 56.52
CA PRO A 44 -60.15 -34.01 56.38
C PRO A 44 -60.39 -33.25 57.70
N CYS A 45 -60.68 -33.95 58.80
CA CYS A 45 -60.87 -33.36 60.13
C CYS A 45 -59.58 -33.31 60.98
N LEU A 46 -58.48 -33.94 60.54
CA LEU A 46 -57.21 -34.00 61.28
C LEU A 46 -56.19 -32.98 60.74
N PRO A 47 -55.30 -32.44 61.60
CA PRO A 47 -54.20 -31.60 61.15
C PRO A 47 -53.20 -32.39 60.30
N ILE A 48 -52.59 -31.74 59.30
CA ILE A 48 -51.55 -32.32 58.45
C ILE A 48 -50.38 -32.81 59.31
N ASP A 49 -49.89 -34.02 59.02
CA ASP A 49 -48.70 -34.55 59.69
C ASP A 49 -47.46 -33.72 59.32
N GLY A 50 -46.98 -32.95 60.31
CA GLY A 50 -45.83 -32.07 60.15
C GLY A 50 -44.54 -32.80 59.80
N GLN A 51 -44.34 -34.05 60.25
CA GLN A 51 -43.11 -34.79 59.95
C GLN A 51 -43.04 -35.22 58.49
N VAL A 52 -44.16 -35.68 57.93
CA VAL A 52 -44.21 -36.11 56.53
C VAL A 52 -44.14 -34.91 55.58
N PHE A 53 -44.81 -33.81 55.94
CA PHE A 53 -44.74 -32.58 55.16
C PHE A 53 -43.33 -31.97 55.15
N ASP A 54 -42.62 -32.01 56.28
CA ASP A 54 -41.23 -31.54 56.40
C ASP A 54 -40.25 -32.42 55.59
N ALA A 55 -40.42 -33.75 55.62
CA ALA A 55 -39.63 -34.68 54.82
C ALA A 55 -39.85 -34.49 53.30
N TYR A 56 -41.10 -34.25 52.88
CA TYR A 56 -41.44 -33.92 51.49
C TYR A 56 -40.78 -32.59 51.04
N GLY A 57 -40.95 -31.54 51.85
CA GLY A 57 -40.35 -30.22 51.59
C GLY A 57 -38.84 -30.28 51.48
N SER A 58 -38.18 -31.05 52.35
CA SER A 58 -36.74 -31.27 52.35
C SER A 58 -36.25 -32.02 51.11
N PHE A 59 -36.97 -33.05 50.66
CA PHE A 59 -36.62 -33.81 49.45
C PHE A 59 -36.72 -32.95 48.18
N VAL A 60 -37.86 -32.29 47.97
CA VAL A 60 -38.08 -31.43 46.80
C VAL A 60 -37.13 -30.23 46.83
N GLY A 61 -36.97 -29.61 48.00
CA GLY A 61 -36.04 -28.49 48.21
C GLY A 61 -34.59 -28.85 47.88
N GLY A 62 -34.12 -30.03 48.29
CA GLY A 62 -32.78 -30.51 48.00
C GLY A 62 -32.51 -30.74 46.51
N ILE A 63 -33.45 -31.35 45.79
CA ILE A 63 -33.33 -31.58 44.34
C ILE A 63 -33.35 -30.26 43.57
N LEU A 64 -34.25 -29.34 43.93
CA LEU A 64 -34.31 -28.01 43.31
C LEU A 64 -33.04 -27.20 43.57
N ALA A 65 -32.49 -27.27 44.79
CA ALA A 65 -31.22 -26.61 45.11
C ALA A 65 -30.05 -27.17 44.28
N PHE A 66 -30.00 -28.48 44.07
CA PHE A 66 -28.99 -29.12 43.21
C PHE A 66 -29.15 -28.70 41.73
N LEU A 67 -30.37 -28.73 41.20
CA LEU A 67 -30.66 -28.29 39.83
C LEU A 67 -30.31 -26.82 39.62
N SER A 68 -30.68 -25.95 40.56
CA SER A 68 -30.34 -24.53 40.55
C SER A 68 -28.83 -24.32 40.52
N THR A 69 -28.07 -25.07 41.33
CA THR A 69 -26.61 -25.02 41.37
C THR A 69 -25.99 -25.45 40.04
N CYS A 70 -26.49 -26.53 39.42
CA CYS A 70 -26.02 -27.00 38.12
C CYS A 70 -26.28 -25.98 37.00
N ILE A 71 -27.47 -25.40 36.94
CA ILE A 71 -27.83 -24.35 35.97
C ILE A 71 -26.95 -23.12 36.16
N LEU A 72 -26.70 -22.72 37.41
CA LEU A 72 -25.81 -21.61 37.74
C LEU A 72 -24.38 -21.87 37.22
N ILE A 73 -23.84 -23.08 37.42
CA ILE A 73 -22.50 -23.45 36.93
C ILE A 73 -22.42 -23.36 35.40
N ILE A 74 -23.42 -23.90 34.69
CA ILE A 74 -23.48 -23.84 33.22
C ILE A 74 -23.54 -22.38 32.75
N THR A 75 -24.42 -21.58 33.37
CA THR A 75 -24.61 -20.17 33.04
C THR A 75 -23.33 -19.37 33.29
N LEU A 76 -22.66 -19.59 34.43
CA LEU A 76 -21.38 -18.93 34.75
C LEU A 76 -20.28 -19.31 33.76
N LYS A 77 -20.26 -20.56 33.29
CA LYS A 77 -19.30 -21.02 32.27
C LYS A 77 -19.53 -20.31 30.93
N GLU A 78 -20.78 -20.27 30.45
CA GLU A 78 -21.14 -19.55 29.22
C GLU A 78 -20.84 -18.05 29.32
N GLN A 79 -21.15 -17.43 30.47
CA GLN A 79 -20.85 -16.02 30.71
C GLN A 79 -19.35 -15.73 30.68
N ARG A 80 -18.52 -16.60 31.28
CA ARG A 80 -17.05 -16.45 31.23
C ARG A 80 -16.52 -16.56 29.81
N GLU A 81 -17.00 -17.53 29.04
CA GLU A 81 -16.58 -17.71 27.65
C GLU A 81 -16.95 -16.49 26.79
N GLN A 82 -18.19 -16.00 26.93
CA GLN A 82 -18.64 -14.81 26.23
C GLN A 82 -17.86 -13.56 26.66
N ALA A 83 -17.62 -13.37 27.96
CA ALA A 83 -16.82 -12.26 28.48
C ALA A 83 -15.38 -12.30 27.94
N ASN A 84 -14.76 -13.47 27.89
CA ASN A 84 -13.41 -13.63 27.34
C ASN A 84 -13.36 -13.29 25.85
N SER A 85 -14.32 -13.80 25.05
CA SER A 85 -14.37 -13.51 23.61
C SER A 85 -14.60 -12.02 23.33
N THR A 86 -15.48 -11.37 24.10
CA THR A 86 -15.76 -9.94 23.96
C THR A 86 -14.56 -9.10 24.37
N LEU A 87 -13.86 -9.48 25.45
CA LEU A 87 -12.65 -8.81 25.88
C LEU A 87 -11.54 -8.91 24.83
N GLU A 88 -11.40 -10.06 24.16
CA GLU A 88 -10.42 -10.24 23.09
C GLU A 88 -10.73 -9.37 21.87
N GLU A 89 -12.00 -9.33 21.43
CA GLU A 89 -12.44 -8.44 20.35
C GLU A 89 -12.24 -6.96 20.71
N GLN A 90 -12.56 -6.57 21.95
CA GLN A 90 -12.34 -5.22 22.45
C GLN A 90 -10.86 -4.84 22.48
N ARG A 91 -9.98 -5.75 22.91
CA ARG A 91 -8.53 -5.53 22.90
C ARG A 91 -8.02 -5.29 21.48
N LYS A 92 -8.40 -6.15 20.54
CA LYS A 92 -8.05 -6.00 19.12
C LYS A 92 -8.55 -4.67 18.56
N GLN A 93 -9.80 -4.31 18.82
CA GLN A 93 -10.37 -3.05 18.35
C GLN A 93 -9.70 -1.83 18.99
N THR A 94 -9.32 -1.91 20.27
CA THR A 94 -8.61 -0.84 20.98
C THR A 94 -7.21 -0.66 20.42
N GLU A 95 -6.48 -1.75 20.15
CA GLU A 95 -5.16 -1.70 19.50
C GLU A 95 -5.25 -1.05 18.12
N GLU A 96 -6.20 -1.47 17.29
CA GLU A 96 -6.43 -0.87 15.97
C GLU A 96 -6.77 0.63 16.07
N SER A 97 -7.66 1.00 16.99
CA SER A 97 -8.05 2.39 17.24
C SER A 97 -6.88 3.24 17.74
N ASN A 98 -5.97 2.67 18.54
CA ASN A 98 -4.76 3.35 18.99
C ASN A 98 -3.81 3.60 17.82
N VAL A 99 -3.64 2.62 16.93
CA VAL A 99 -2.83 2.79 15.72
C VAL A 99 -3.43 3.86 14.80
N ASP A 100 -4.75 3.86 14.62
CA ASP A 100 -5.48 4.92 13.90
C ASP A 100 -5.15 6.30 14.47
N SER A 101 -5.33 6.48 15.77
CA SER A 101 -5.08 7.76 16.43
C SER A 101 -3.63 8.25 16.27
N ILE A 102 -2.65 7.35 16.46
CA ILE A 102 -1.23 7.69 16.32
C ILE A 102 -0.92 8.03 14.85
N PHE A 103 -1.41 7.24 13.90
CA PHE A 103 -1.20 7.50 12.47
C PHE A 103 -1.73 8.87 12.06
N TRP A 104 -2.97 9.20 12.41
CA TRP A 104 -3.56 10.49 12.07
C TRP A 104 -2.84 11.64 12.78
N GLY A 105 -2.40 11.45 14.03
CA GLY A 105 -1.58 12.44 14.74
C GLY A 105 -0.22 12.68 14.07
N LEU A 106 0.47 11.63 13.62
CA LEU A 106 1.72 11.75 12.87
C LEU A 106 1.51 12.40 11.50
N LEU A 107 0.40 12.08 10.82
CA LEU A 107 0.05 12.68 9.53
C LEU A 107 -0.24 14.17 9.67
N GLN A 108 -0.98 14.57 10.71
CA GLN A 108 -1.20 15.98 11.04
C GLN A 108 0.11 16.70 11.36
N HIS A 109 1.02 16.05 12.10
CA HIS A 109 2.34 16.61 12.35
C HIS A 109 3.15 16.79 11.06
N LEU A 110 3.11 15.82 10.14
CA LEU A 110 3.75 15.93 8.83
C LEU A 110 3.19 17.11 8.02
N GLN A 111 1.87 17.27 7.99
CA GLN A 111 1.22 18.40 7.31
C GLN A 111 1.62 19.74 7.93
N LYS A 112 1.75 19.80 9.26
CA LYS A 112 2.24 21.00 9.95
C LYS A 112 3.70 21.31 9.61
N GLU A 113 4.59 20.31 9.55
CA GLU A 113 5.96 20.51 9.11
C GLU A 113 6.04 21.06 7.68
N ILE A 114 5.15 20.60 6.78
CA ILE A 114 5.02 21.13 5.42
C ILE A 114 4.58 22.60 5.45
N GLU A 115 3.61 22.96 6.29
CA GLU A 115 3.16 24.34 6.46
C GLU A 115 4.29 25.23 6.99
N ASP A 116 5.01 24.78 8.03
CA ASP A 116 6.14 25.51 8.62
C ASP A 116 7.30 25.69 7.61
N LEU A 117 7.58 24.67 6.78
CA LEU A 117 8.53 24.76 5.67
C LEU A 117 8.12 25.79 4.62
N ASN A 118 6.82 25.87 4.34
CA ASN A 118 6.28 26.78 3.35
C ASN A 118 6.30 28.24 3.80
N THR A 119 6.33 28.55 5.10
CA THR A 119 6.41 29.94 5.60
C THR A 119 7.77 30.62 5.43
N LEU A 120 8.78 29.91 4.93
CA LEU A 120 10.11 30.45 4.72
C LEU A 120 10.14 31.34 3.48
N GLU A 121 10.32 32.65 3.67
CA GLU A 121 10.59 33.59 2.56
C GLU A 121 11.92 33.23 1.87
N VAL A 122 11.84 32.63 0.68
CA VAL A 122 13.01 32.46 -0.18
C VAL A 122 13.20 33.73 -1.00
N LYS A 123 14.23 34.51 -0.67
CA LYS A 123 14.68 35.65 -1.49
C LYS A 123 15.70 35.14 -2.50
N GLU A 124 15.27 34.75 -3.68
CA GLU A 124 16.20 34.52 -4.80
C GLU A 124 16.65 35.87 -5.39
N THR A 125 17.97 36.09 -5.41
CA THR A 125 18.58 37.18 -6.17
C THR A 125 19.03 36.61 -7.50
N VAL A 126 18.21 36.73 -8.55
CA VAL A 126 18.64 36.40 -9.91
C VAL A 126 19.60 37.51 -10.37
N LYS A 127 20.86 37.16 -10.61
CA LYS A 127 21.80 38.05 -11.32
C LYS A 127 21.59 37.82 -12.82
N GLU A 128 20.75 38.65 -13.44
CA GLU A 128 20.77 38.82 -14.89
C GLU A 128 21.86 39.84 -15.25
N ASP A 129 22.59 39.58 -16.35
CA ASP A 129 23.71 40.37 -16.89
C ASP A 129 23.30 41.77 -17.41
N GLU A 130 22.08 42.23 -17.16
CA GLU A 130 21.61 43.57 -17.52
C GLU A 130 20.84 44.24 -16.36
N GLY A 131 21.52 44.48 -15.24
CA GLY A 131 21.21 45.60 -14.31
C GLY A 131 19.81 45.67 -13.68
N LYS A 132 18.95 44.67 -13.81
CA LYS A 132 17.63 44.62 -13.18
C LYS A 132 17.51 43.39 -12.30
N SER A 133 17.68 43.59 -10.99
CA SER A 133 17.31 42.58 -10.00
C SER A 133 15.79 42.45 -9.96
N GLN A 134 15.26 41.39 -10.59
CA GLN A 134 13.88 40.98 -10.38
C GLN A 134 13.85 40.12 -9.10
N THR A 135 13.19 40.64 -8.06
CA THR A 135 12.91 39.87 -6.83
C THR A 135 11.63 39.10 -7.09
N THR A 136 11.72 37.79 -7.36
CA THR A 136 10.54 36.93 -7.45
C THR A 136 10.16 36.50 -6.04
N GLN A 137 9.06 37.04 -5.52
CA GLN A 137 8.52 36.67 -4.22
C GLN A 137 7.65 35.42 -4.38
N TYR A 138 8.16 34.25 -3.97
CA TYR A 138 7.38 33.02 -3.94
C TYR A 138 6.54 32.96 -2.65
N THR A 139 5.23 32.80 -2.77
CA THR A 139 4.32 32.62 -1.63
C THR A 139 4.01 31.15 -1.36
N ASN A 140 4.52 30.64 -0.24
CA ASN A 140 3.95 29.66 0.71
C ASN A 140 3.25 28.35 0.24
N LYS A 141 3.54 27.75 -0.92
CA LYS A 141 3.23 26.32 -1.18
C LYS A 141 4.31 25.53 -1.94
N ASP A 142 5.43 26.17 -2.24
CA ASP A 142 6.37 25.68 -3.24
C ASP A 142 7.75 25.32 -2.67
N TYR A 143 7.92 25.04 -1.37
CA TYR A 143 9.27 24.71 -0.84
C TYR A 143 9.91 23.52 -1.59
N PHE A 144 9.19 22.40 -1.67
CA PHE A 144 9.66 21.22 -2.40
C PHE A 144 9.73 21.45 -3.91
N GLU A 145 8.81 22.25 -4.45
CA GLU A 145 8.78 22.61 -5.87
C GLU A 145 9.99 23.47 -6.26
N HIS A 146 10.36 24.43 -5.42
CA HIS A 146 11.55 25.27 -5.56
C HIS A 146 12.82 24.41 -5.54
N LEU A 147 12.95 23.49 -4.57
CA LEU A 147 14.09 22.56 -4.53
C LEU A 147 14.15 21.68 -5.79
N ARG A 148 13.01 21.18 -6.26
CA ARG A 148 12.91 20.42 -7.50
C ARG A 148 13.39 21.25 -8.69
N ARG A 149 12.86 22.46 -8.90
CA ARG A 149 13.25 23.36 -10.00
C ARG A 149 14.73 23.77 -9.91
N MET A 150 15.23 24.02 -8.71
CA MET A 150 16.63 24.33 -8.48
C MET A 150 17.54 23.15 -8.90
N LEU A 151 17.19 21.92 -8.51
CA LEU A 151 17.90 20.72 -8.95
C LEU A 151 17.81 20.54 -10.47
N GLN A 152 16.60 20.60 -11.03
CA GLN A 152 16.36 20.42 -12.46
C GLN A 152 17.10 21.47 -13.29
N SER A 153 17.10 22.73 -12.91
CA SER A 153 17.79 23.82 -13.63
C SER A 153 19.33 23.67 -13.57
N ARG A 154 19.90 23.37 -12.40
CA ARG A 154 21.34 23.23 -12.20
C ARG A 154 21.93 21.95 -12.78
N PHE A 155 21.11 20.90 -12.94
CA PHE A 155 21.57 19.61 -13.42
C PHE A 155 22.15 19.69 -14.84
N LYS A 156 23.39 19.21 -14.98
CA LYS A 156 24.08 19.11 -16.27
C LYS A 156 24.14 17.66 -16.72
N HIS A 157 23.37 17.34 -17.75
CA HIS A 157 23.31 15.98 -18.27
C HIS A 157 24.64 15.55 -18.93
N LYS A 158 24.97 14.29 -18.78
CA LYS A 158 26.06 13.55 -19.42
C LYS A 158 25.50 12.62 -20.49
N LYS A 159 26.41 12.04 -21.30
CA LYS A 159 26.05 11.23 -22.48
C LYS A 159 25.47 9.86 -22.10
N LYS A 160 25.93 9.26 -20.99
CA LYS A 160 25.48 7.94 -20.52
C LYS A 160 24.49 8.09 -19.37
N TYR A 161 23.47 7.26 -19.37
CA TYR A 161 22.42 7.26 -18.37
C TYR A 161 22.91 6.93 -16.94
N PRO A 162 23.75 5.89 -16.70
CA PRO A 162 24.27 5.63 -15.35
C PRO A 162 25.10 6.80 -14.77
N ASP A 163 25.83 7.52 -15.61
CA ASP A 163 26.60 8.70 -15.18
C ASP A 163 25.68 9.84 -14.73
N ASN A 164 24.50 9.97 -15.36
CA ASN A 164 23.47 10.92 -14.93
C ASN A 164 22.86 10.53 -13.60
N VAL A 165 22.56 9.24 -13.39
CA VAL A 165 22.04 8.75 -12.09
C VAL A 165 23.04 9.04 -10.97
N LYS A 166 24.34 8.82 -11.21
CA LYS A 166 25.40 9.14 -10.24
C LYS A 166 25.46 10.65 -9.95
N GLN A 167 25.46 11.48 -10.99
CA GLN A 167 25.47 12.95 -10.82
C GLN A 167 24.23 13.44 -10.07
N ALA A 168 23.05 12.90 -10.38
CA ALA A 168 21.79 13.29 -9.76
C ALA A 168 21.80 13.02 -8.26
N LYS A 169 22.36 11.88 -7.84
CA LYS A 169 22.61 11.55 -6.44
C LYS A 169 23.55 12.56 -5.77
N GLU A 170 24.65 12.92 -6.42
CA GLU A 170 25.63 13.88 -5.89
C GLU A 170 25.03 15.30 -5.76
N ASP A 171 24.30 15.76 -6.78
CA ASP A 171 23.64 17.06 -6.78
C ASP A 171 22.56 17.15 -5.70
N TYR A 172 21.77 16.07 -5.52
CA TYR A 172 20.78 15.99 -4.45
C TYR A 172 21.44 16.00 -3.06
N LEU A 173 22.55 15.28 -2.86
CA LEU A 173 23.27 15.28 -1.59
C LEU A 173 23.69 16.71 -1.19
N GLY A 174 24.14 17.51 -2.17
CA GLY A 174 24.41 18.93 -1.98
C GLY A 174 23.17 19.68 -1.45
N VAL A 175 22.01 19.50 -2.07
CA VAL A 175 20.75 20.12 -1.61
C VAL A 175 20.36 19.65 -0.21
N TYR A 176 20.48 18.35 0.07
CA TYR A 176 20.17 17.78 1.38
C TYR A 176 21.00 18.40 2.51
N ILE A 177 22.31 18.54 2.32
CA ILE A 177 23.24 19.12 3.31
C ILE A 177 22.90 20.59 3.60
N HIS A 178 22.53 21.36 2.58
CA HIS A 178 22.19 22.78 2.74
C HIS A 178 20.78 23.02 3.30
N ASN A 179 19.94 21.98 3.39
CA ASN A 179 18.56 22.07 3.83
C ASN A 179 18.27 21.13 5.01
N PRO A 180 18.73 21.45 6.25
CA PRO A 180 18.54 20.57 7.41
C PRO A 180 17.07 20.21 7.70
N ARG A 181 16.12 21.11 7.37
CA ARG A 181 14.69 20.83 7.57
C ARG A 181 14.15 19.77 6.60
N LEU A 182 14.75 19.62 5.42
CA LEU A 182 14.41 18.54 4.48
C LEU A 182 14.70 17.16 5.11
N ALA A 183 15.79 17.06 5.86
CA ALA A 183 16.14 15.85 6.60
C ALA A 183 15.11 15.51 7.69
N SER A 184 14.66 16.52 8.46
CA SER A 184 13.61 16.35 9.47
C SER A 184 12.30 15.86 8.85
N TYR A 185 11.89 16.46 7.73
CA TYR A 185 10.69 16.06 6.99
C TYR A 185 10.75 14.58 6.55
N PHE A 186 11.81 14.17 5.84
CA PHE A 186 11.93 12.77 5.38
C PHE A 186 12.09 11.78 6.52
N ARG A 187 12.71 12.18 7.64
CA ARG A 187 12.77 11.36 8.86
C ARG A 187 11.39 11.14 9.46
N LEU A 188 10.53 12.16 9.49
CA LEU A 188 9.15 12.02 9.95
C LEU A 188 8.35 11.11 9.01
N LEU A 189 8.47 11.30 7.69
CA LEU A 189 7.84 10.44 6.69
C LEU A 189 8.28 8.98 6.87
N TYR A 190 9.58 8.74 7.08
CA TYR A 190 10.13 7.40 7.36
C TYR A 190 9.53 6.79 8.61
N ARG A 191 9.42 7.57 9.70
CA ARG A 191 8.83 7.11 10.97
C ARG A 191 7.38 6.70 10.82
N ILE A 192 6.60 7.39 9.98
CA ILE A 192 5.21 7.00 9.70
C ILE A 192 5.19 5.62 9.03
N CYS A 193 6.03 5.42 8.01
CA CYS A 193 6.13 4.12 7.33
C CYS A 193 6.57 3.00 8.29
N ASP A 194 7.64 3.22 9.06
CA ASP A 194 8.18 2.25 10.03
C ASP A 194 7.16 1.93 11.14
N PHE A 195 6.41 2.92 11.62
CA PHE A 195 5.35 2.72 12.62
C PHE A 195 4.24 1.81 12.09
N ILE A 196 3.73 2.06 10.88
CA ILE A 196 2.67 1.26 10.26
C ILE A 196 3.16 -0.16 9.93
N ASP A 197 4.39 -0.28 9.42
CA ASP A 197 4.99 -1.55 9.04
C ASP A 197 5.11 -2.51 10.25
N ARG A 198 5.54 -1.97 11.40
CA ARG A 198 5.70 -2.70 12.67
C ARG A 198 4.39 -2.91 13.43
N ALA A 199 3.32 -2.20 13.09
CA ALA A 199 2.05 -2.32 13.79
C ALA A 199 1.48 -3.73 13.64
N ASN A 200 0.86 -4.25 14.70
CA ASN A 200 0.18 -5.55 14.70
C ASN A 200 -1.17 -5.46 13.96
N LEU A 201 -1.11 -5.21 12.66
CA LEU A 201 -2.25 -5.03 11.78
C LEU A 201 -2.21 -6.06 10.65
N LYS A 202 -3.38 -6.35 10.07
CA LYS A 202 -3.45 -7.08 8.81
C LYS A 202 -2.75 -6.29 7.70
N GLU A 203 -2.04 -6.99 6.82
CA GLU A 203 -1.29 -6.40 5.70
C GLU A 203 -2.15 -5.52 4.79
N GLU A 204 -3.41 -5.90 4.55
CA GLU A 204 -4.37 -5.08 3.79
C GLU A 204 -4.57 -3.70 4.42
N LYS A 205 -4.72 -3.65 5.75
CA LYS A 205 -4.92 -2.42 6.52
C LYS A 205 -3.67 -1.55 6.49
N LYS A 206 -2.47 -2.14 6.66
CA LYS A 206 -1.18 -1.43 6.52
C LYS A 206 -1.04 -0.76 5.14
N ARG A 207 -1.37 -1.51 4.08
CA ARG A 207 -1.37 -0.99 2.70
C ARG A 207 -2.35 0.17 2.54
N ASP A 208 -3.50 0.15 3.20
CA ASP A 208 -4.45 1.25 3.15
C ASP A 208 -3.94 2.52 3.84
N TYR A 209 -3.33 2.42 5.03
CA TYR A 209 -2.67 3.57 5.67
C TYR A 209 -1.60 4.20 4.79
N LEU A 210 -0.74 3.38 4.17
CA LEU A 210 0.32 3.90 3.31
C LEU A 210 -0.18 4.39 1.95
N LYS A 211 -1.34 3.91 1.47
CA LYS A 211 -2.05 4.57 0.36
C LYS A 211 -2.57 5.95 0.77
N PHE A 212 -3.12 6.11 1.98
CA PHE A 212 -3.56 7.42 2.47
C PHE A 212 -2.38 8.39 2.61
N LEU A 213 -1.27 7.94 3.22
CA LEU A 213 -0.04 8.73 3.29
C LEU A 213 0.44 9.16 1.90
N ARG A 214 0.54 8.20 0.97
CA ARG A 214 0.99 8.46 -0.41
C ARG A 214 0.10 9.45 -1.16
N ALA A 215 -1.20 9.47 -0.88
CA ALA A 215 -2.13 10.42 -1.50
C ALA A 215 -1.93 11.87 -1.03
N GLN A 216 -1.24 12.08 0.10
CA GLN A 216 -0.90 13.42 0.60
C GLN A 216 0.39 13.97 -0.02
N LEU A 217 1.23 13.13 -0.63
CA LEU A 217 2.52 13.54 -1.20
C LEU A 217 2.34 14.16 -2.59
N THR A 218 2.89 15.36 -2.76
CA THR A 218 2.98 16.04 -4.05
C THR A 218 4.02 15.40 -4.97
N THR A 219 3.95 15.69 -6.28
CA THR A 219 4.96 15.22 -7.23
C THR A 219 6.38 15.62 -6.83
N SER A 220 6.56 16.84 -6.32
CA SER A 220 7.87 17.39 -5.96
C SER A 220 8.42 16.72 -4.69
N GLU A 221 7.56 16.37 -3.73
CA GLU A 221 7.94 15.52 -2.60
C GLU A 221 8.35 14.12 -3.05
N LEU A 222 7.60 13.49 -3.96
CA LEU A 222 7.96 12.17 -4.51
C LEU A 222 9.29 12.21 -5.27
N PHE A 223 9.54 13.26 -6.04
CA PHE A 223 10.81 13.47 -6.75
C PHE A 223 11.97 13.55 -5.76
N LEU A 224 11.85 14.38 -4.72
CA LEU A 224 12.90 14.52 -3.71
C LEU A 224 13.07 13.24 -2.87
N LEU A 225 11.98 12.53 -2.57
CA LEU A 225 12.01 11.24 -1.88
C LEU A 225 12.80 10.19 -2.66
N ARG A 226 12.62 10.15 -3.99
CA ARG A 226 13.34 9.23 -4.89
C ARG A 226 14.85 9.44 -4.84
N TYR A 227 15.34 10.67 -4.69
CA TYR A 227 16.78 10.93 -4.52
C TYR A 227 17.23 10.81 -3.06
N ASN A 228 16.37 11.14 -2.09
CA ASN A 228 16.64 10.90 -0.68
C ASN A 228 16.97 9.44 -0.41
N ALA A 229 16.20 8.53 -0.99
CA ALA A 229 16.42 7.10 -0.83
C ALA A 229 17.72 6.59 -1.48
N GLN A 230 18.40 7.39 -2.33
CA GLN A 230 19.67 7.02 -2.96
C GLN A 230 20.90 7.46 -2.17
N ILE A 231 20.77 8.42 -1.25
CA ILE A 231 21.86 8.83 -0.35
C ILE A 231 21.93 7.90 0.88
N TYR A 232 23.06 7.90 1.57
CA TYR A 232 23.31 6.99 2.69
C TYR A 232 22.29 7.17 3.82
N GLU A 233 21.94 8.42 4.12
CA GLU A 233 21.02 8.81 5.18
C GLU A 233 19.58 8.34 4.94
N GLY A 234 19.19 8.15 3.67
CA GLY A 234 17.84 7.73 3.27
C GLY A 234 17.77 6.30 2.75
N GLU A 235 18.87 5.54 2.72
CA GLU A 235 18.93 4.21 2.11
C GLU A 235 17.92 3.22 2.72
N ASN A 236 17.71 3.26 4.03
CA ASN A 236 16.72 2.41 4.71
C ASN A 236 15.30 2.63 4.17
N PHE A 237 15.02 3.82 3.63
CA PHE A 237 13.70 4.15 3.10
C PHE A 237 13.36 3.40 1.81
N GLN A 238 14.37 2.87 1.11
CA GLN A 238 14.18 2.08 -0.10
C GLN A 238 13.27 0.86 0.15
N GLN A 239 13.34 0.25 1.33
CA GLN A 239 12.47 -0.89 1.68
C GLN A 239 11.00 -0.50 1.59
N TYR A 240 10.59 0.54 2.33
CA TYR A 240 9.20 0.99 2.36
C TYR A 240 8.72 1.56 1.02
N ILE A 241 9.60 2.24 0.29
CA ILE A 241 9.28 2.74 -1.06
C ILE A 241 8.90 1.57 -1.98
N ASN A 242 9.68 0.49 -1.96
CA ASN A 242 9.48 -0.67 -2.80
C ASN A 242 8.26 -1.48 -2.36
N GLU A 243 8.15 -1.81 -1.07
CA GLU A 243 7.10 -2.66 -0.50
C GLU A 243 5.68 -2.06 -0.63
N TYR A 244 5.58 -0.75 -0.44
CA TYR A 244 4.31 -0.01 -0.47
C TYR A 244 4.12 0.81 -1.75
N ASN A 245 5.06 0.73 -2.69
CA ASN A 245 5.05 1.44 -3.97
C ASN A 245 4.78 2.95 -3.79
N LEU A 246 5.53 3.59 -2.89
CA LEU A 246 5.32 5.00 -2.52
C LEU A 246 5.45 5.95 -3.72
N LEU A 247 6.35 5.63 -4.66
CA LEU A 247 6.64 6.45 -5.84
C LEU A 247 5.72 6.17 -7.04
N LYS A 248 4.58 5.49 -6.85
CA LYS A 248 3.66 5.08 -7.94
C LYS A 248 3.24 6.22 -8.87
N HIS A 249 3.15 7.45 -8.37
CA HIS A 249 2.69 8.62 -9.13
C HIS A 249 3.82 9.59 -9.51
N LEU A 250 5.08 9.18 -9.35
CA LEU A 250 6.23 9.97 -9.76
C LEU A 250 6.35 9.94 -11.30
N PRO A 251 6.25 11.09 -11.99
CA PRO A 251 6.46 11.16 -13.43
C PRO A 251 7.95 10.88 -13.73
N VAL A 252 8.24 9.69 -14.23
CA VAL A 252 9.63 9.22 -14.46
C VAL A 252 10.41 10.16 -15.38
N PHE A 253 9.76 10.81 -16.34
CA PHE A 253 10.43 11.72 -17.27
C PHE A 253 10.80 13.07 -16.63
N GLU A 254 10.31 13.39 -15.43
CA GLU A 254 10.73 14.57 -14.65
C GLU A 254 12.06 14.35 -13.91
N LEU A 255 12.55 13.10 -13.84
CA LEU A 255 13.82 12.77 -13.19
C LEU A 255 15.02 13.42 -13.92
N LEU A 256 16.02 13.80 -13.15
CA LEU A 256 17.25 14.45 -13.62
C LEU A 256 17.96 13.64 -14.69
N GLU A 257 18.00 12.32 -14.54
CA GLU A 257 18.63 11.41 -15.49
C GLU A 257 18.00 11.40 -16.88
N PHE A 258 16.75 11.90 -17.02
CA PHE A 258 16.07 12.07 -18.31
C PHE A 258 16.18 13.49 -18.87
N LYS A 259 16.83 14.45 -18.18
CA LYS A 259 16.92 15.85 -18.62
C LYS A 259 17.48 16.03 -20.03
N TYR A 260 18.41 15.18 -20.46
CA TYR A 260 18.93 15.17 -21.84
C TYR A 260 17.83 15.10 -22.90
N TRP A 261 16.72 14.42 -22.58
CA TRP A 261 15.62 14.17 -23.50
C TRP A 261 14.54 15.24 -23.48
N TRP A 262 14.64 16.25 -22.59
CA TRP A 262 13.62 17.30 -22.49
C TRP A 262 13.60 18.18 -23.74
N GLY A 263 14.77 18.57 -24.27
CA GLY A 263 14.86 19.38 -25.48
C GLY A 263 13.94 20.61 -25.44
N GLU A 264 13.08 20.76 -26.44
CA GLU A 264 12.08 21.86 -26.50
C GLU A 264 11.03 21.82 -25.38
N MET A 265 10.88 20.68 -24.70
CA MET A 265 9.97 20.52 -23.56
C MET A 265 10.60 20.95 -22.24
N GLU A 266 11.81 21.51 -22.19
CA GLU A 266 12.45 21.94 -20.92
C GLU A 266 11.57 22.91 -20.11
N ASN A 267 10.77 23.74 -20.78
CA ASN A 267 9.79 24.63 -20.15
C ASN A 267 8.33 24.20 -20.35
N ASP A 268 8.08 23.02 -20.96
CA ASP A 268 6.74 22.47 -21.22
C ASP A 268 6.49 21.22 -20.37
N GLU A 269 6.20 21.44 -19.09
CA GLU A 269 5.94 20.36 -18.12
C GLU A 269 4.80 19.44 -18.58
N ARG A 270 3.75 19.99 -19.20
CA ARG A 270 2.64 19.19 -19.71
C ARG A 270 3.10 18.12 -20.70
N SER A 271 3.93 18.49 -21.68
CA SER A 271 4.48 17.52 -22.65
C SER A 271 5.36 16.46 -21.96
N ARG A 272 6.13 16.84 -20.94
CA ARG A 272 6.92 15.87 -20.16
C ARG A 272 6.06 14.88 -19.36
N TYR A 273 4.92 15.33 -18.84
CA TYR A 273 3.94 14.44 -18.21
C TYR A 273 3.30 13.46 -19.20
N GLU A 274 3.06 13.87 -20.45
CA GLU A 274 2.55 12.98 -21.49
C GLU A 274 3.55 11.84 -21.80
N VAL A 275 4.85 12.15 -21.86
CA VAL A 275 5.92 11.14 -22.00
C VAL A 275 5.99 10.23 -20.78
N SER A 276 5.86 10.79 -19.56
CA SER A 276 5.80 9.97 -18.34
C SER A 276 4.61 9.01 -18.34
N ALA A 277 3.43 9.46 -18.78
CA ALA A 277 2.25 8.60 -18.92
C ALA A 277 2.46 7.47 -19.94
N PHE A 278 3.26 7.71 -20.99
CA PHE A 278 3.71 6.66 -21.88
C PHE A 278 4.60 5.63 -21.15
N PHE A 279 5.58 6.05 -20.34
CA PHE A 279 6.41 5.14 -19.54
C PHE A 279 5.58 4.33 -18.54
N ASP A 280 4.58 4.93 -17.89
CA ASP A 280 3.70 4.22 -16.97
C ASP A 280 2.83 3.16 -17.66
N LYS A 281 2.37 3.45 -18.89
CA LYS A 281 1.66 2.47 -19.72
C LYS A 281 2.60 1.32 -20.13
N LEU A 282 3.83 1.65 -20.51
CA LEU A 282 4.86 0.68 -20.85
C LEU A 282 5.18 -0.24 -19.66
N ARG A 283 5.48 0.34 -18.50
CA ARG A 283 5.78 -0.39 -17.25
C ARG A 283 4.66 -1.33 -16.85
N ARG A 284 3.39 -0.89 -16.92
CA ARG A 284 2.22 -1.74 -16.62
C ARG A 284 2.11 -2.93 -17.56
N LYS A 285 2.30 -2.72 -18.86
CA LYS A 285 2.25 -3.82 -19.84
C LYS A 285 3.40 -4.80 -19.65
N ILE A 286 4.62 -4.33 -19.42
CA ILE A 286 5.76 -5.21 -19.11
C ILE A 286 5.44 -6.04 -17.85
N LYS A 287 4.92 -5.41 -16.79
CA LYS A 287 4.54 -6.12 -15.56
C LYS A 287 3.51 -7.22 -15.82
N HIS A 288 2.49 -6.93 -16.64
CA HIS A 288 1.44 -7.89 -16.98
C HIS A 288 1.99 -9.06 -17.82
N LEU A 289 2.90 -8.80 -18.76
CA LEU A 289 3.56 -9.83 -19.57
C LEU A 289 4.46 -10.74 -18.75
N LEU A 290 5.12 -10.20 -17.73
CA LEU A 290 6.03 -10.95 -16.85
C LEU A 290 5.32 -11.60 -15.66
N SER A 291 4.05 -11.32 -15.41
CA SER A 291 3.30 -11.98 -14.33
C SER A 291 2.92 -13.41 -14.70
N ASP A 292 3.02 -14.33 -13.74
CA ASP A 292 2.72 -15.75 -13.92
C ASP A 292 1.22 -16.07 -14.05
N HIS A 293 0.34 -15.07 -13.89
CA HIS A 293 -1.10 -15.25 -14.04
C HIS A 293 -1.46 -15.41 -15.52
N THR A 294 -1.75 -16.65 -15.90
CA THR A 294 -2.05 -17.14 -17.26
C THR A 294 -3.41 -16.74 -17.82
N GLU A 295 -4.28 -16.07 -17.05
CA GLU A 295 -5.70 -15.94 -17.42
C GLU A 295 -6.05 -14.78 -18.36
N GLU A 296 -5.12 -13.87 -18.66
CA GLU A 296 -5.33 -12.79 -19.64
C GLU A 296 -4.16 -12.65 -20.61
N ARG A 297 -3.63 -13.77 -21.15
CA ARG A 297 -2.61 -13.73 -22.22
C ARG A 297 -3.16 -13.41 -23.62
N THR A 298 -4.43 -13.05 -23.74
CA THR A 298 -5.09 -12.81 -25.03
C THR A 298 -6.07 -11.65 -24.98
N GLU A 299 -5.54 -10.43 -24.91
CA GLU A 299 -6.06 -9.33 -25.73
C GLU A 299 -4.86 -8.63 -26.35
N HIS A 300 -4.90 -8.37 -27.66
CA HIS A 300 -3.91 -7.55 -28.33
C HIS A 300 -3.95 -6.14 -27.72
N ALA A 301 -3.18 -5.94 -26.64
CA ALA A 301 -3.23 -4.71 -25.88
C ALA A 301 -2.87 -3.55 -26.82
N PRO A 302 -3.70 -2.49 -26.90
CA PRO A 302 -3.61 -1.49 -27.94
C PRO A 302 -2.20 -0.88 -27.99
N PRO A 303 -1.63 -0.66 -29.18
CA PRO A 303 -0.26 -0.19 -29.32
C PRO A 303 -0.01 1.09 -28.50
N ILE A 304 1.13 1.17 -27.82
CA ILE A 304 1.47 2.36 -27.03
C ILE A 304 2.04 3.42 -27.97
N MET A 305 1.47 4.62 -27.95
CA MET A 305 1.92 5.71 -28.82
C MET A 305 2.93 6.60 -28.08
N LEU A 306 4.05 6.90 -28.73
CA LEU A 306 4.99 7.95 -28.35
C LEU A 306 5.23 8.85 -29.56
N GLY A 307 4.54 9.98 -29.61
CA GLY A 307 4.53 10.86 -30.79
C GLY A 307 4.09 10.12 -32.07
N GLU A 308 4.96 10.08 -33.08
CA GLU A 308 4.72 9.38 -34.35
C GLU A 308 5.01 7.87 -34.29
N TRP A 309 5.45 7.36 -33.15
CA TRP A 309 5.90 5.97 -32.98
C TRP A 309 4.88 5.10 -32.27
N THR A 310 4.74 3.87 -32.77
CA THR A 310 3.96 2.80 -32.18
C THR A 310 4.87 1.76 -31.57
N VAL A 311 4.87 1.66 -30.23
CA VAL A 311 5.70 0.71 -29.48
C VAL A 311 4.88 -0.53 -29.12
N SER A 312 5.31 -1.68 -29.61
CA SER A 312 4.89 -3.02 -29.17
C SER A 312 5.94 -3.63 -28.24
N ILE A 313 5.51 -4.57 -27.41
CA ILE A 313 6.34 -5.30 -26.46
C ILE A 313 6.13 -6.77 -26.75
N ASP A 314 7.21 -7.50 -26.97
CA ASP A 314 7.19 -8.91 -27.30
C ASP A 314 8.14 -9.66 -26.35
N LEU A 315 7.62 -10.68 -25.65
CA LEU A 315 8.43 -11.57 -24.84
C LEU A 315 8.95 -12.71 -25.74
N THR A 316 10.19 -12.58 -26.21
CA THR A 316 10.77 -13.51 -27.20
C THR A 316 11.27 -14.80 -26.56
N SER A 317 11.67 -14.74 -25.28
CA SER A 317 11.95 -15.90 -24.44
C SER A 317 11.69 -15.55 -22.97
N GLU A 318 11.74 -16.53 -22.06
CA GLU A 318 11.58 -16.26 -20.62
C GLU A 318 12.64 -15.28 -20.07
N SER A 319 13.82 -15.22 -20.70
CA SER A 319 14.93 -14.35 -20.32
C SER A 319 15.03 -13.06 -21.15
N ARG A 320 14.22 -12.89 -22.21
CA ARG A 320 14.37 -11.80 -23.17
C ARG A 320 13.06 -11.11 -23.52
N LEU A 321 13.03 -9.80 -23.29
CA LEU A 321 11.93 -8.91 -23.67
C LEU A 321 12.39 -7.90 -24.72
N GLU A 322 11.62 -7.77 -25.78
CA GLU A 322 11.91 -6.90 -26.92
C GLU A 322 10.85 -5.79 -27.02
N LEU A 323 11.30 -4.56 -27.25
CA LEU A 323 10.48 -3.42 -27.62
C LEU A 323 10.67 -3.13 -29.11
N VAL A 324 9.56 -3.06 -29.85
CA VAL A 324 9.57 -2.75 -31.27
C VAL A 324 8.75 -1.49 -31.52
N ALA A 325 9.43 -0.40 -31.88
CA ALA A 325 8.79 0.85 -32.27
C ALA A 325 8.68 0.94 -33.80
N LYS A 326 7.46 1.16 -34.32
CA LYS A 326 7.16 1.34 -35.75
C LYS A 326 6.59 2.74 -36.01
N MET A 327 7.08 3.43 -37.02
CA MET A 327 6.60 4.78 -37.37
C MET A 327 5.21 4.70 -38.01
N LYS A 328 4.28 5.58 -37.61
CA LYS A 328 2.95 5.72 -38.24
C LYS A 328 2.95 6.90 -39.23
N ASN A 329 2.40 6.66 -40.42
CA ASN A 329 2.27 7.70 -41.46
C ASN A 329 1.19 8.77 -41.16
N LYS A 330 0.34 8.60 -40.14
CA LYS A 330 -0.72 9.57 -39.78
C LYS A 330 -0.46 10.13 -38.40
N ARG A 331 -0.20 11.45 -38.35
CA ARG A 331 0.02 12.23 -37.14
C ARG A 331 -1.24 12.23 -36.26
N PRO A 332 -1.15 11.81 -34.99
CA PRO A 332 -2.19 12.15 -34.03
C PRO A 332 -2.19 13.68 -33.83
N LYS A 333 -3.34 14.33 -34.07
CA LYS A 333 -3.48 15.78 -33.88
C LYS A 333 -3.36 16.13 -32.40
N GLY A 334 -2.47 17.06 -32.04
CA GLY A 334 -2.49 17.76 -30.75
C GLY A 334 -1.39 17.41 -29.74
N ILE A 335 -0.46 16.51 -30.05
CA ILE A 335 0.70 16.22 -29.19
C ILE A 335 1.92 16.90 -29.83
N LYS A 336 2.60 17.80 -29.11
CA LYS A 336 3.96 18.23 -29.49
C LYS A 336 4.84 16.98 -29.42
N THR A 337 5.21 16.46 -30.58
CA THR A 337 5.90 15.18 -30.66
C THR A 337 7.32 15.33 -30.16
N LEU A 338 7.81 14.25 -29.54
CA LEU A 338 9.21 14.03 -29.33
C LEU A 338 9.85 13.81 -30.72
N ASP A 339 10.14 14.89 -31.45
CA ASP A 339 10.81 14.82 -32.74
C ASP A 339 12.25 14.34 -32.51
N MET A 340 12.42 13.02 -32.59
CA MET A 340 13.67 12.35 -32.32
C MET A 340 14.06 11.45 -33.48
N THR A 341 15.36 11.48 -33.80
CA THR A 341 15.94 10.52 -34.74
C THR A 341 15.74 9.09 -34.22
N PRO A 342 15.70 8.07 -35.11
CA PRO A 342 15.58 6.67 -34.70
C PRO A 342 16.64 6.24 -33.67
N GLU A 343 17.85 6.78 -33.75
CA GLU A 343 18.95 6.54 -32.79
C GLU A 343 18.63 7.10 -31.40
N ASN A 344 18.07 8.32 -31.34
CA ASN A 344 17.68 8.94 -30.08
C ASN A 344 16.48 8.22 -29.44
N LEU A 345 15.51 7.79 -30.25
CA LEU A 345 14.41 6.94 -29.77
C LEU A 345 14.93 5.62 -29.20
N GLN A 346 15.85 4.95 -29.90
CA GLN A 346 16.47 3.70 -29.41
C GLN A 346 17.13 3.93 -28.06
N ARG A 347 17.96 4.96 -27.95
CA ARG A 347 18.67 5.31 -26.71
C ARG A 347 17.71 5.69 -25.58
N LEU A 348 16.62 6.40 -25.86
CA LEU A 348 15.59 6.71 -24.86
C LEU A 348 14.93 5.43 -24.34
N LEU A 349 14.50 4.53 -25.22
CA LEU A 349 13.88 3.27 -24.82
C LEU A 349 14.85 2.40 -23.99
N GLN A 350 16.15 2.41 -24.33
CA GLN A 350 17.17 1.75 -23.52
C GLN A 350 17.29 2.36 -22.11
N CYS A 351 17.24 3.69 -21.98
CA CYS A 351 17.22 4.36 -20.67
C CYS A 351 15.97 3.98 -19.87
N VAL A 352 14.82 3.90 -20.53
CA VAL A 352 13.54 3.51 -19.90
C VAL A 352 13.58 2.06 -19.40
N LEU A 353 14.12 1.13 -20.19
CA LEU A 353 14.32 -0.25 -19.76
C LEU A 353 15.26 -0.32 -18.55
N ALA A 354 16.35 0.46 -18.56
CA ALA A 354 17.28 0.51 -17.42
C ALA A 354 16.58 1.03 -16.14
N GLU A 355 15.74 2.07 -16.26
CA GLU A 355 14.94 2.59 -15.14
C GLU A 355 13.95 1.53 -14.64
N ILE A 356 13.17 0.91 -15.53
CA ILE A 356 12.12 -0.05 -15.15
C ILE A 356 12.69 -1.27 -14.41
N PHE A 357 13.79 -1.84 -14.90
CA PHE A 357 14.30 -3.11 -14.37
C PHE A 357 15.25 -2.91 -13.17
N SER A 358 16.02 -1.83 -13.13
CA SER A 358 17.08 -1.66 -12.13
C SER A 358 16.90 -0.41 -11.28
N PHE A 359 16.92 0.78 -11.86
CA PHE A 359 17.04 2.01 -11.06
C PHE A 359 15.77 2.40 -10.30
N SER A 360 14.58 2.10 -10.81
CA SER A 360 13.30 2.39 -10.13
C SER A 360 13.08 1.63 -8.82
N ASN A 361 13.81 0.52 -8.62
CA ASN A 361 13.81 -0.26 -7.36
C ASN A 361 15.12 -0.10 -6.57
N PHE A 362 15.93 0.91 -6.91
CA PHE A 362 17.23 1.20 -6.30
C PHE A 362 18.27 0.09 -6.49
N GLN A 363 18.17 -0.69 -7.58
CA GLN A 363 19.03 -1.84 -7.88
C GLN A 363 18.99 -2.93 -6.79
N ARG A 364 17.91 -3.01 -6.01
CA ARG A 364 17.72 -4.04 -4.99
C ARG A 364 17.25 -5.37 -5.58
N TYR A 365 16.52 -5.32 -6.69
CA TYR A 365 15.99 -6.52 -7.34
C TYR A 365 16.89 -6.98 -8.48
N TRP A 366 17.15 -6.10 -9.47
CA TRP A 366 18.15 -6.33 -10.50
C TRP A 366 19.20 -5.22 -10.48
N ARG A 367 20.47 -5.61 -10.43
CA ARG A 367 21.60 -4.72 -10.67
C ARG A 367 21.88 -4.61 -12.16
N ARG A 368 22.44 -3.48 -12.61
CA ARG A 368 22.67 -3.22 -14.05
C ARG A 368 23.65 -4.17 -14.72
N ASP A 369 24.49 -4.87 -13.97
CA ASP A 369 25.43 -5.89 -14.43
C ASP A 369 24.77 -7.27 -14.63
N GLN A 370 23.51 -7.47 -14.21
CA GLN A 370 22.83 -8.77 -14.33
C GLN A 370 22.05 -8.96 -15.63
N PHE A 371 21.96 -7.91 -16.45
CA PHE A 371 21.21 -7.93 -17.70
C PHE A 371 21.79 -6.95 -18.72
N MET A 372 21.73 -7.33 -19.99
CA MET A 372 22.11 -6.48 -21.10
C MET A 372 20.90 -5.73 -21.64
N ILE A 373 21.14 -4.48 -22.05
CA ILE A 373 20.17 -3.67 -22.80
C ILE A 373 20.85 -3.25 -24.08
N GLU A 374 20.35 -3.74 -25.21
CA GLU A 374 20.93 -3.49 -26.52
C GLU A 374 19.84 -3.11 -27.53
N GLY A 375 20.26 -2.69 -28.71
CA GLY A 375 19.37 -2.32 -29.81
C GLY A 375 20.06 -2.59 -31.14
N MET A 376 19.43 -2.20 -32.24
CA MET A 376 20.05 -2.38 -33.56
C MET A 376 21.27 -1.48 -33.73
N GLU A 377 22.34 -1.98 -34.35
CA GLU A 377 23.55 -1.19 -34.66
C GLU A 377 23.25 0.01 -35.55
N LYS A 378 22.26 -0.11 -36.45
CA LYS A 378 21.72 0.98 -37.28
C LYS A 378 20.19 0.92 -37.27
N PRO A 379 19.52 1.76 -36.46
CA PRO A 379 18.07 1.78 -36.42
C PRO A 379 17.50 2.23 -37.77
N ASN A 380 16.42 1.59 -38.22
CA ASN A 380 15.75 1.92 -39.45
C ASN A 380 14.85 3.14 -39.23
N ASN A 381 14.80 4.08 -40.18
CA ASN A 381 13.89 5.23 -40.18
C ASN A 381 12.41 4.87 -39.94
N LYS A 382 12.01 3.61 -40.21
CA LYS A 382 10.63 3.14 -40.00
C LYS A 382 10.46 2.17 -38.84
N LYS A 383 11.55 1.62 -38.29
CA LYS A 383 11.51 0.59 -37.25
C LYS A 383 12.73 0.70 -36.32
N VAL A 384 12.47 0.85 -35.03
CA VAL A 384 13.49 0.81 -33.97
C VAL A 384 13.21 -0.38 -33.07
N THR A 385 14.25 -1.09 -32.66
CA THR A 385 14.15 -2.28 -31.82
C THR A 385 15.20 -2.21 -30.73
N CYS A 386 14.78 -2.43 -29.48
CA CYS A 386 15.67 -2.62 -28.35
C CYS A 386 15.19 -3.79 -27.50
N TYR A 387 16.09 -4.44 -26.79
CA TYR A 387 15.75 -5.57 -25.93
C TYR A 387 16.48 -5.49 -24.60
N VAL A 388 15.91 -6.19 -23.63
CA VAL A 388 16.54 -6.51 -22.36
C VAL A 388 16.63 -8.03 -22.24
N GLU A 389 17.81 -8.53 -21.88
CA GLU A 389 18.09 -9.95 -21.73
C GLU A 389 18.94 -10.20 -20.48
N THR A 390 18.58 -11.17 -19.65
CA THR A 390 19.38 -11.56 -18.47
C THR A 390 20.68 -12.23 -18.90
N GLU A 391 21.80 -11.89 -18.25
CA GLU A 391 23.11 -12.47 -18.63
C GLU A 391 23.19 -13.97 -18.34
N ASP A 392 22.55 -14.42 -17.26
CA ASP A 392 22.48 -15.82 -16.83
C ASP A 392 21.34 -16.61 -17.49
N LYS A 393 20.58 -15.98 -18.41
CA LYS A 393 19.37 -16.54 -19.03
C LYS A 393 18.29 -16.94 -18.02
N SER A 394 18.32 -16.39 -16.82
CA SER A 394 17.23 -16.56 -15.85
C SER A 394 15.96 -15.86 -16.32
N LYS A 395 14.81 -16.33 -15.81
CA LYS A 395 13.50 -15.75 -16.13
C LYS A 395 13.45 -14.28 -15.71
N LEU A 396 13.14 -13.39 -16.64
CA LEU A 396 12.90 -11.97 -16.38
C LEU A 396 11.73 -11.81 -15.42
N ARG A 397 11.94 -11.00 -14.39
CA ARG A 397 10.92 -10.67 -13.39
C ARG A 397 10.97 -9.18 -13.13
N MET A 398 9.82 -8.61 -12.81
CA MET A 398 9.72 -7.24 -12.31
C MET A 398 9.49 -7.25 -10.81
N HIS A 399 9.94 -6.19 -10.15
CA HIS A 399 9.55 -5.93 -8.77
C HIS A 399 8.01 -5.94 -8.64
N PRO A 400 7.46 -6.63 -7.61
CA PRO A 400 6.02 -6.70 -7.35
C PRO A 400 5.28 -5.36 -7.27
#